data_AF-A0A7C8DS38-F1
#
_entry.id   AF-A0A7C8DS38-F1
#
_cell.length_a   1.000
_cell.length_b   1.000
_cell.length_c   1.000
_cell.angle_alpha   90.00
_cell.angle_beta   90.00
_cell.angle_gamma   90.00
#
_symmetry.space_group_name_H-M   'P 1'
#
loop_
_entity.id
_entity.type
_entity.pdbx_description
1 polymer ?
#
loop_
_entity_poly.entity_id
_entity_poly.type
_entity_poly.pdbx_seq_one_letter_code
_entity_poly.pdbx_strand_id
1 'polypeptide(L)'
;MSAAEKPSELTALRALEMRTRELSLDAQMVECVDLLQSPEFVVGDLVHSVGQATEAASARRTSVSLTMKREAHGDAFFYPSRELFVQGDRCSFTCLATEIDITAGPLGGAAPGLIDYAAVTCEARPLPILGFVQGSEAESAYPILLRSLSSLIDLATENWFNALDREIYHGILGPTPAFDLTLVLWDDDVADSRRPLCELTRDLAEVLKTTLEADPRFPAILNHIVCLRMNQKRFDGRLRFVWRV
;
A
#
# COMPACT_ATOMS: atom_id res chain seq x y z
N MET A 1 -31.67 -23.31 11.08
CA MET A 1 -31.33 -22.91 9.69
C MET A 1 -30.04 -22.11 9.78
N SER A 2 -28.93 -22.73 9.38
CA SER A 2 -27.59 -22.15 9.47
C SER A 2 -27.49 -20.99 8.48
N ALA A 3 -27.15 -19.79 8.97
CA ALA A 3 -26.77 -18.69 8.12
C ALA A 3 -25.51 -19.12 7.37
N ALA A 4 -25.61 -19.28 6.05
CA ALA A 4 -24.45 -19.46 5.20
C ALA A 4 -23.64 -18.18 5.28
N GLU A 5 -22.47 -18.25 5.91
CA GLU A 5 -21.41 -17.27 5.73
C GLU A 5 -21.17 -17.13 4.23
N LYS A 6 -21.52 -15.98 3.68
CA LYS A 6 -21.17 -15.65 2.30
C LYS A 6 -19.65 -15.61 2.23
N PRO A 7 -19.00 -16.29 1.27
CA PRO A 7 -17.55 -16.20 1.13
C PRO A 7 -17.18 -14.74 0.96
N SER A 8 -16.25 -14.25 1.78
CA SER A 8 -15.71 -12.91 1.62
C SER A 8 -15.09 -12.84 0.22
N GLU A 9 -15.60 -11.95 -0.64
CA GLU A 9 -15.06 -11.64 -1.97
C GLU A 9 -13.71 -10.90 -1.82
N LEU A 10 -12.74 -11.49 -1.13
CA LEU A 10 -11.38 -10.97 -1.05
C LEU A 10 -10.68 -11.27 -2.37
N THR A 11 -9.97 -10.29 -2.92
CA THR A 11 -9.08 -10.54 -4.07
C THR A 11 -8.00 -11.56 -3.69
N ALA A 12 -7.49 -12.31 -4.66
CA ALA A 12 -6.45 -13.30 -4.42
C ALA A 12 -5.23 -12.70 -3.70
N LEU A 13 -4.84 -11.47 -4.07
CA LEU A 13 -3.75 -10.76 -3.43
C LEU A 13 -4.07 -10.38 -1.97
N ARG A 14 -5.31 -9.99 -1.66
CA ARG A 14 -5.73 -9.67 -0.30
C ARG A 14 -5.71 -10.92 0.59
N ALA A 15 -6.17 -12.05 0.06
CA ALA A 15 -6.07 -13.33 0.76
C ALA A 15 -4.61 -13.76 0.98
N LEU A 16 -3.74 -13.53 -0.01
CA LEU A 16 -2.30 -13.74 0.12
C LEU A 16 -1.71 -12.86 1.22
N GLU A 17 -1.95 -11.55 1.19
CA GLU A 17 -1.48 -10.61 2.21
C GLU A 17 -1.90 -10.99 3.63
N MET A 18 -3.19 -11.31 3.83
CA MET A 18 -3.70 -11.73 5.14
C MET A 18 -3.01 -13.01 5.63
N ARG A 19 -2.83 -14.00 4.77
CA ARG A 19 -2.12 -15.25 5.11
C ARG A 19 -0.65 -14.98 5.45
N THR A 20 0.03 -14.17 4.65
CA THR A 20 1.45 -13.85 4.82
C THR A 20 1.73 -13.15 6.15
N ARG A 21 0.79 -12.32 6.63
CA ARG A 21 0.89 -11.65 7.94
C ARG A 21 0.91 -12.62 9.12
N GLU A 22 0.30 -13.79 8.97
CA GLU A 22 0.27 -14.83 10.01
C GLU A 22 1.53 -15.72 9.98
N LEU A 23 2.36 -15.62 8.95
CA LEU A 23 3.58 -16.40 8.80
C LEU A 23 4.71 -15.88 9.69
N SER A 24 5.52 -16.81 10.20
CA SER A 24 6.83 -16.49 10.77
C SER A 24 7.77 -15.83 9.76
N LEU A 25 8.81 -15.13 10.23
CA LEU A 25 9.78 -14.47 9.37
C LEU A 25 10.46 -15.44 8.37
N ASP A 26 10.84 -16.63 8.82
CA ASP A 26 11.47 -17.64 7.96
C ASP A 26 10.50 -18.14 6.87
N ALA A 27 9.23 -18.33 7.22
CA ALA A 27 8.20 -18.72 6.26
C ALA A 27 7.90 -17.60 5.25
N GLN A 28 7.91 -16.34 5.69
CA GLN A 28 7.83 -15.17 4.80
C GLN A 28 9.02 -15.12 3.83
N MET A 29 10.24 -15.45 4.29
CA MET A 29 11.42 -15.51 3.43
C MET A 29 11.30 -16.60 2.37
N VAL A 30 10.88 -17.81 2.74
CA VAL A 30 10.66 -18.90 1.79
C VAL A 30 9.64 -18.48 0.73
N GLU A 31 8.50 -17.95 1.16
CA GLU A 31 7.46 -17.51 0.24
C GLU A 31 7.93 -16.38 -0.67
N CYS A 32 8.65 -15.38 -0.15
CA CYS A 32 9.19 -14.29 -0.97
C CYS A 32 10.18 -14.81 -2.03
N VAL A 33 10.98 -15.84 -1.72
CA VAL A 33 11.88 -16.49 -2.69
C VAL A 33 11.09 -17.26 -3.73
N ASP A 34 10.05 -17.99 -3.34
CA ASP A 34 9.18 -18.72 -4.27
C ASP A 34 8.51 -17.76 -5.27
N LEU A 35 8.02 -16.61 -4.80
CA LEU A 35 7.43 -15.58 -5.66
C LEU A 35 8.46 -14.93 -6.59
N LEU A 36 9.70 -14.73 -6.14
CA LEU A 36 10.79 -14.24 -6.98
C LEU A 36 11.14 -15.22 -8.12
N GLN A 37 11.00 -16.52 -7.87
CA GLN A 37 11.26 -17.55 -8.88
C GLN A 37 10.11 -17.69 -9.89
N SER A 38 8.89 -17.29 -9.53
CA SER A 38 7.70 -17.40 -10.39
C SER A 38 6.78 -16.15 -10.26
N PRO A 39 7.27 -14.96 -10.63
CA PRO A 39 6.53 -13.70 -10.45
C PRO A 39 5.24 -13.62 -11.28
N GLU A 40 5.14 -14.41 -12.35
CA GLU A 40 3.99 -14.46 -13.24
C GLU A 40 2.69 -14.88 -12.54
N PHE A 41 2.77 -15.68 -11.47
CA PHE A 41 1.58 -16.07 -10.71
C PHE A 41 0.98 -14.87 -9.98
N VAL A 42 1.83 -14.09 -9.29
CA VAL A 42 1.39 -12.89 -8.59
C VAL A 42 0.89 -11.86 -9.58
N VAL A 43 1.61 -11.64 -10.68
CA VAL A 43 1.18 -10.68 -11.72
C VAL A 43 -0.13 -11.11 -12.36
N GLY A 44 -0.31 -12.40 -12.66
CA GLY A 44 -1.56 -12.95 -13.16
C GLY A 44 -2.73 -12.68 -12.20
N ASP A 45 -2.51 -12.90 -10.91
CA ASP A 45 -3.51 -12.63 -9.87
C ASP A 45 -3.79 -11.13 -9.71
N LEU A 46 -2.77 -10.27 -9.79
CA LEU A 46 -2.90 -8.81 -9.75
C LEU A 46 -3.75 -8.31 -10.93
N VAL A 47 -3.41 -8.70 -12.15
CA VAL A 47 -4.14 -8.32 -13.37
C VAL A 47 -5.56 -8.85 -13.34
N HIS A 48 -5.77 -10.09 -12.89
CA HIS A 48 -7.10 -10.66 -12.74
C HIS A 48 -7.93 -9.88 -11.71
N SER A 49 -7.32 -9.50 -10.58
CA SER A 49 -7.96 -8.72 -9.51
C SER A 49 -8.36 -7.33 -10.00
N VAL A 50 -7.55 -6.66 -10.83
CA VAL A 50 -7.93 -5.40 -11.47
C VAL A 50 -9.15 -5.57 -12.38
N GLY A 51 -9.19 -6.65 -13.16
CA GLY A 51 -10.34 -6.99 -14.00
C GLY A 51 -11.63 -7.15 -13.17
N GLN A 52 -11.56 -7.95 -12.10
CA GLN A 52 -12.68 -8.17 -11.18
C GLN A 52 -13.15 -6.87 -10.50
N ALA A 53 -12.21 -6.04 -10.03
CA ALA A 53 -12.52 -4.77 -9.38
C ALA A 53 -13.25 -3.81 -10.35
N THR A 54 -12.81 -3.76 -11.61
CA THR A 54 -13.40 -2.92 -12.66
C THR A 54 -14.81 -3.38 -13.03
N GLU A 55 -15.03 -4.69 -13.17
CA GLU A 55 -16.35 -5.28 -13.45
C GLU A 55 -17.32 -5.04 -12.29
N ALA A 56 -16.88 -5.25 -11.05
CA ALA A 56 -17.69 -5.03 -9.85
C ALA A 56 -18.10 -3.56 -9.69
N ALA A 57 -17.18 -2.63 -9.97
CA ALA A 57 -17.46 -1.19 -9.93
C ALA A 57 -18.44 -0.75 -11.02
N SER A 58 -18.43 -1.39 -12.19
CA SER A 58 -19.37 -1.11 -13.28
C SER A 58 -20.79 -1.63 -12.97
N ALA A 59 -20.90 -2.74 -12.23
CA ALA A 59 -22.17 -3.37 -11.88
C ALA A 59 -22.89 -2.70 -10.69
N ARG A 60 -22.18 -1.96 -9.83
CA ARG A 60 -22.75 -1.35 -8.61
C ARG A 60 -22.59 0.18 -8.67
N ARG A 61 -23.68 0.92 -8.48
CA ARG A 61 -23.61 2.34 -8.04
C ARG A 61 -23.18 2.37 -6.58
N THR A 62 -21.93 2.05 -6.31
CA THR A 62 -21.35 2.06 -4.97
C THR A 62 -21.24 3.51 -4.51
N SER A 63 -21.97 3.86 -3.45
CA SER A 63 -21.69 5.06 -2.68
C SER A 63 -20.34 4.86 -2.00
N VAL A 64 -19.36 5.61 -2.44
CA VAL A 64 -18.01 5.61 -1.88
C VAL A 64 -17.99 6.53 -0.66
N SER A 65 -17.58 6.00 0.49
CA SER A 65 -17.21 6.80 1.66
C SER A 65 -15.75 6.57 1.99
N LEU A 66 -14.99 7.66 2.03
CA LEU A 66 -13.66 7.70 2.63
C LEU A 66 -13.86 8.14 4.08
N THR A 67 -13.51 7.27 5.02
CA THR A 67 -13.51 7.65 6.43
C THR A 67 -12.09 8.04 6.80
N MET A 68 -11.91 9.33 7.09
CA MET A 68 -10.70 9.80 7.76
C MET A 68 -10.97 9.77 9.25
N LYS A 69 -10.26 8.92 9.98
CA LYS A 69 -10.32 8.97 11.44
C LYS A 69 -9.49 10.17 11.91
N ARG A 70 -10.19 11.18 12.46
CA ARG A 70 -9.52 12.20 13.28
C ARG A 70 -9.21 11.58 14.63
N GLU A 71 -7.92 11.37 14.86
CA GLU A 71 -7.24 11.00 16.11
C GLU A 71 -8.15 10.60 17.28
N ALA A 72 -8.30 9.30 17.44
CA ALA A 72 -8.48 8.72 18.76
C ALA A 72 -7.71 7.41 18.75
N HIS A 73 -6.44 7.40 19.15
CA HIS A 73 -5.77 6.30 19.85
C HIS A 73 -4.39 6.77 20.35
N GLY A 74 -4.11 6.47 21.61
CA GLY A 74 -3.03 7.05 22.41
C GLY A 74 -1.64 6.42 22.23
N ASP A 75 -1.38 5.67 21.17
CA ASP A 75 -0.12 4.92 21.00
C ASP A 75 0.47 4.95 19.55
N ALA A 76 0.03 5.85 18.65
CA ALA A 76 0.52 5.86 17.26
C ALA A 76 1.73 6.80 17.04
N PHE A 77 2.86 6.21 16.61
CA PHE A 77 4.20 6.85 16.53
C PHE A 77 4.50 7.64 15.25
N PHE A 78 3.62 7.61 14.26
CA PHE A 78 3.69 8.49 13.09
C PHE A 78 2.94 9.78 13.44
N TYR A 79 3.64 10.75 14.05
CA TYR A 79 3.04 12.06 14.28
C TYR A 79 2.59 12.61 12.92
N PRO A 80 1.40 13.22 12.80
CA PRO A 80 0.94 13.83 11.56
C PRO A 80 1.77 15.10 11.26
N SER A 81 3.05 14.91 10.95
CA SER A 81 3.90 15.95 10.43
C SER A 81 3.39 16.28 9.05
N ARG A 82 3.02 17.55 8.87
CA ARG A 82 2.60 18.04 7.56
C ARG A 82 3.72 17.93 6.55
N GLU A 83 4.98 17.98 6.97
CA GLU A 83 6.14 17.88 6.09
C GLU A 83 7.06 16.75 6.55
N LEU A 84 7.43 15.89 5.61
CA LEU A 84 8.27 14.73 5.82
C LEU A 84 9.50 14.82 4.93
N PHE A 85 10.68 14.63 5.52
CA PHE A 85 11.96 14.76 4.85
C PHE A 85 12.63 13.41 4.73
N VAL A 86 13.02 13.01 3.52
CA VAL A 86 13.76 11.78 3.30
C VAL A 86 15.26 12.07 3.40
N GLN A 87 15.93 11.52 4.42
CA GLN A 87 17.38 11.56 4.55
C GLN A 87 18.03 10.56 3.59
N GLY A 88 19.06 10.99 2.87
CA GLY A 88 19.74 10.17 1.87
C GLY A 88 19.09 10.22 0.48
N ASP A 89 17.96 10.90 0.37
CA ASP A 89 17.32 11.27 -0.89
C ASP A 89 17.02 12.78 -0.86
N ARG A 90 16.80 13.45 -2.00
CA ARG A 90 16.44 14.88 -2.05
C ARG A 90 14.93 15.12 -1.95
N CYS A 91 14.18 14.08 -1.66
CA CYS A 91 12.73 14.09 -1.64
C CYS A 91 12.18 14.57 -0.28
N SER A 92 11.09 15.32 -0.36
CA SER A 92 10.23 15.60 0.78
C SER A 92 8.78 15.48 0.34
N PHE A 93 7.88 15.25 1.29
CA PHE A 93 6.46 15.10 0.99
C PHE A 93 5.58 15.70 2.06
N THR A 94 4.40 16.13 1.63
CA THR A 94 3.39 16.73 2.49
C THR A 94 2.28 15.72 2.76
N CYS A 95 2.06 15.36 4.02
CA CYS A 95 0.96 14.48 4.40
C CYS A 95 -0.38 15.23 4.34
N LEU A 96 -1.32 14.67 3.58
CA LEU A 96 -2.65 15.24 3.34
C LEU A 96 -3.72 14.62 4.25
N ALA A 97 -3.63 13.30 4.44
CA ALA A 97 -4.56 12.54 5.27
C ALA A 97 -3.87 11.31 5.87
N THR A 98 -4.41 10.84 7.00
CA THR A 98 -3.98 9.63 7.71
C THR A 98 -5.18 8.70 7.89
N GLU A 99 -4.91 7.40 8.03
CA GLU A 99 -5.91 6.35 8.30
C GLU A 99 -7.09 6.40 7.32
N ILE A 100 -6.79 6.20 6.03
CA ILE A 100 -7.78 6.22 4.96
C ILE A 100 -8.38 4.82 4.85
N ASP A 101 -9.63 4.71 5.29
CA ASP A 101 -10.45 3.51 5.11
C ASP A 101 -11.35 3.71 3.88
N ILE A 102 -11.23 2.79 2.95
CA ILE A 102 -12.00 2.72 1.71
C ILE A 102 -13.19 1.82 2.04
N THR A 103 -14.44 2.31 2.09
CA THR A 103 -15.60 1.45 2.44
C THR A 103 -16.67 1.43 1.35
N ALA A 104 -16.99 0.23 0.84
CA ALA A 104 -17.99 0.05 -0.20
C ALA A 104 -19.42 -0.04 0.38
N GLY A 105 -19.97 1.09 0.84
CA GLY A 105 -21.38 1.26 1.19
C GLY A 105 -21.91 0.46 2.42
N PRO A 106 -23.15 0.72 2.86
CA PRO A 106 -23.67 0.29 4.17
C PRO A 106 -24.02 -1.20 4.30
N LEU A 107 -23.77 -2.04 3.28
CA LEU A 107 -24.07 -3.47 3.29
C LEU A 107 -22.88 -4.36 2.82
N GLY A 108 -21.68 -3.80 2.67
CA GLY A 108 -20.49 -4.52 2.17
C GLY A 108 -19.55 -4.95 3.29
N GLY A 109 -19.28 -6.25 3.39
CA GLY A 109 -18.35 -6.83 4.36
C GLY A 109 -16.89 -6.47 4.11
N ALA A 110 -16.10 -6.51 5.19
CA ALA A 110 -14.65 -6.39 5.33
C ALA A 110 -13.98 -5.19 4.62
N ALA A 111 -13.48 -4.26 5.43
CA ALA A 111 -12.80 -3.02 5.03
C ALA A 111 -11.74 -3.24 3.92
N PRO A 112 -11.92 -2.62 2.74
CA PRO A 112 -10.87 -2.46 1.74
C PRO A 112 -9.59 -1.84 2.33
N GLY A 113 -8.45 -2.17 1.74
CA GLY A 113 -7.10 -1.92 2.29
C GLY A 113 -6.93 -0.59 3.03
N LEU A 114 -6.56 -0.66 4.31
CA LEU A 114 -6.20 0.51 5.11
C LEU A 114 -4.92 1.13 4.54
N ILE A 115 -5.03 2.34 4.01
CA ILE A 115 -3.90 3.19 3.63
C ILE A 115 -3.58 4.06 4.83
N ASP A 116 -2.36 3.96 5.35
CA ASP A 116 -1.98 4.60 6.62
C ASP A 116 -1.84 6.11 6.44
N TYR A 117 -1.39 6.57 5.27
CA TYR A 117 -1.45 7.98 4.89
C TYR A 117 -1.52 8.21 3.38
N ALA A 118 -2.04 9.36 2.99
CA ALA A 118 -1.88 9.92 1.65
C ALA A 118 -1.03 11.19 1.73
N ALA A 119 -0.14 11.37 0.76
CA ALA A 119 0.76 12.50 0.71
C ALA A 119 1.04 12.93 -0.74
N VAL A 120 1.72 14.07 -0.90
CA VAL A 120 2.23 14.53 -2.20
C VAL A 120 3.70 14.89 -2.09
N THR A 121 4.50 14.60 -3.12
CA THR A 121 5.89 15.07 -3.16
C THR A 121 5.93 16.60 -3.23
N CYS A 122 6.94 17.21 -2.60
CA CYS A 122 7.16 18.66 -2.60
C CYS A 122 7.97 19.14 -3.83
N GLU A 123 7.83 18.46 -4.96
CA GLU A 123 8.55 18.77 -6.20
C GLU A 123 7.77 19.77 -7.07
N ALA A 124 8.42 20.30 -8.12
CA ALA A 124 7.76 21.20 -9.08
C ALA A 124 6.54 20.57 -9.76
N ARG A 125 6.51 19.24 -9.84
CA ARG A 125 5.34 18.44 -10.23
C ARG A 125 5.04 17.46 -9.09
N PRO A 126 4.05 17.74 -8.23
CA PRO A 126 3.74 16.87 -7.11
C PRO A 126 3.24 15.52 -7.62
N LEU A 127 3.80 14.45 -7.07
CA LEU A 127 3.37 13.08 -7.31
C LEU A 127 2.60 12.59 -6.09
N PRO A 128 1.47 11.90 -6.28
CA PRO A 128 0.68 11.37 -5.19
C PRO A 128 1.34 10.15 -4.56
N ILE A 129 1.25 10.04 -3.24
CA ILE A 129 1.90 9.01 -2.44
C ILE A 129 0.84 8.29 -1.62
N LEU A 130 0.88 6.96 -1.65
CA LEU A 130 0.14 6.11 -0.71
C LEU A 130 1.13 5.49 0.28
N GLY A 131 0.86 5.70 1.56
CA GLY A 131 1.73 5.33 2.67
C GLY A 131 1.25 4.13 3.44
N PHE A 132 2.18 3.23 3.72
CA PHE A 132 1.95 2.00 4.46
C PHE A 132 3.03 1.87 5.53
N VAL A 133 2.65 2.08 6.77
CA VAL A 133 3.50 2.03 7.95
C VAL A 133 3.41 0.66 8.58
N GLN A 134 4.56 0.13 9.00
CA GLN A 134 4.66 -1.06 9.83
C GLN A 134 3.75 -0.91 11.07
N GLY A 135 2.81 -1.83 11.27
CA GLY A 135 1.82 -1.79 12.35
C GLY A 135 2.28 -2.49 13.63
N SER A 136 3.33 -3.31 13.56
CA SER A 136 3.91 -3.99 14.73
C SER A 136 5.39 -4.26 14.54
N GLU A 137 6.13 -4.43 15.64
CA GLU A 137 7.56 -4.78 15.60
C GLU A 137 7.83 -6.12 14.87
N ALA A 138 6.84 -7.01 14.77
CA ALA A 138 6.99 -8.28 14.07
C ALA A 138 6.72 -8.19 12.55
N GLU A 139 6.03 -7.15 12.08
CA GLU A 139 5.72 -6.99 10.66
C GLU A 139 6.98 -6.60 9.86
N SER A 140 7.16 -7.21 8.69
CA SER A 140 8.32 -6.97 7.82
C SER A 140 7.92 -6.16 6.59
N ALA A 141 8.87 -5.80 5.73
CA ALA A 141 8.58 -5.09 4.48
C ALA A 141 7.69 -5.89 3.52
N TYR A 142 7.75 -7.21 3.58
CA TYR A 142 7.09 -8.09 2.62
C TYR A 142 5.54 -8.05 2.74
N PRO A 143 4.92 -8.26 3.92
CA PRO A 143 3.49 -8.04 4.10
C PRO A 143 3.03 -6.62 3.74
N ILE A 144 3.86 -5.60 4.02
CA ILE A 144 3.53 -4.21 3.71
C ILE A 144 3.51 -3.99 2.20
N LEU A 145 4.45 -4.58 1.45
CA LEU A 145 4.46 -4.57 -0.02
C LEU A 145 3.15 -5.17 -0.56
N LEU A 146 2.77 -6.37 -0.10
CA LEU A 146 1.54 -7.02 -0.53
C LEU A 146 0.30 -6.17 -0.21
N ARG A 147 0.22 -5.61 1.01
CA ARG A 147 -0.86 -4.68 1.40
C ARG A 147 -0.92 -3.46 0.49
N SER A 148 0.23 -2.90 0.15
CA SER A 148 0.31 -1.70 -0.70
C SER A 148 -0.22 -1.97 -2.12
N LEU A 149 0.14 -3.12 -2.69
CA LEU A 149 -0.34 -3.55 -4.00
C LEU A 149 -1.84 -3.89 -3.99
N SER A 150 -2.33 -4.55 -2.94
CA SER A 150 -3.76 -4.84 -2.80
C SER A 150 -4.57 -3.54 -2.74
N SER A 151 -4.12 -2.59 -1.93
CA SER A 151 -4.78 -1.29 -1.77
C SER A 151 -4.75 -0.48 -3.06
N LEU A 152 -3.66 -0.55 -3.83
CA LEU A 152 -3.58 0.10 -5.14
C LEU A 152 -4.57 -0.51 -6.14
N ILE A 153 -4.76 -1.84 -6.13
CA ILE A 153 -5.77 -2.50 -6.98
C ILE A 153 -7.18 -2.10 -6.58
N ASP A 154 -7.46 -2.03 -5.27
CA ASP A 154 -8.77 -1.58 -4.79
C ASP A 154 -9.06 -0.14 -5.27
N LEU A 155 -8.03 0.70 -5.37
CA LEU A 155 -8.11 2.04 -5.94
C LEU A 155 -8.21 2.11 -7.47
N ALA A 156 -7.81 1.05 -8.19
CA ALA A 156 -7.71 1.02 -9.65
C ALA A 156 -9.03 1.30 -10.40
N THR A 157 -10.17 1.36 -9.70
CA THR A 157 -11.46 1.72 -10.28
C THR A 157 -11.67 3.23 -10.33
N GLU A 158 -12.28 3.71 -11.41
CA GLU A 158 -12.54 5.14 -11.66
C GLU A 158 -13.31 5.83 -10.51
N ASN A 159 -14.23 5.13 -9.85
CA ASN A 159 -15.02 5.67 -8.74
C ASN A 159 -14.16 5.98 -7.50
N TRP A 160 -13.19 5.10 -7.20
CA TRP A 160 -12.30 5.27 -6.05
C TRP A 160 -11.29 6.37 -6.30
N PHE A 161 -10.73 6.45 -7.51
CA PHE A 161 -9.85 7.56 -7.89
C PHE A 161 -10.56 8.92 -7.79
N ASN A 162 -11.77 9.05 -8.32
CA ASN A 162 -12.51 10.31 -8.27
C ASN A 162 -12.85 10.73 -6.83
N ALA A 163 -13.17 9.79 -5.96
CA ALA A 163 -13.40 10.08 -4.54
C ALA A 163 -12.10 10.49 -3.83
N LEU A 164 -11.01 9.76 -4.06
CA LEU A 164 -9.70 10.06 -3.49
C LEU A 164 -9.21 11.44 -3.95
N ASP A 165 -9.38 11.76 -5.23
CA ASP A 165 -8.98 13.05 -5.79
C ASP A 165 -9.79 14.20 -5.19
N ARG A 166 -11.12 14.04 -5.07
CA ARG A 166 -11.99 15.10 -4.54
C ARG A 166 -11.75 15.35 -3.05
N GLU A 167 -11.70 14.28 -2.25
CA GLU A 167 -11.68 14.38 -0.80
C GLU A 167 -10.28 14.60 -0.21
N ILE A 168 -9.23 14.10 -0.88
CA ILE A 168 -7.85 14.11 -0.34
C ILE A 168 -6.91 14.99 -1.16
N TYR A 169 -6.84 14.76 -2.47
CA TYR A 169 -5.86 15.42 -3.34
C TYR A 169 -6.36 16.73 -3.95
N HIS A 170 -7.63 17.07 -3.72
CA HIS A 170 -8.30 18.28 -4.19
C HIS A 170 -8.11 18.59 -5.68
N GLY A 171 -8.12 17.57 -6.55
CA GLY A 171 -8.03 17.74 -8.01
C GLY A 171 -6.62 17.65 -8.60
N ILE A 172 -5.60 17.30 -7.81
CA ILE A 172 -4.20 17.27 -8.24
C ILE A 172 -3.87 15.99 -9.05
N LEU A 173 -4.63 14.91 -8.88
CA LEU A 173 -4.32 13.59 -9.47
C LEU A 173 -4.36 13.58 -11.02
N GLY A 174 -5.17 14.44 -11.62
CA GLY A 174 -5.38 14.45 -13.06
C GLY A 174 -6.11 13.19 -13.57
N PRO A 175 -6.18 13.00 -14.91
CA PRO A 175 -7.01 11.95 -15.50
C PRO A 175 -6.41 10.54 -15.44
N THR A 176 -5.10 10.42 -15.22
CA THR A 176 -4.37 9.13 -15.17
C THR A 176 -3.32 9.19 -14.06
N PRO A 177 -3.72 9.15 -12.79
CA PRO A 177 -2.78 9.25 -11.68
C PRO A 177 -1.91 8.00 -11.58
N ALA A 178 -0.63 8.22 -11.35
CA ALA A 178 0.31 7.19 -10.94
C ALA A 178 0.82 7.50 -9.54
N PHE A 179 0.80 6.51 -8.66
CA PHE A 179 1.12 6.67 -7.24
C PHE A 179 2.50 6.12 -6.92
N ASP A 180 3.22 6.83 -6.05
CA ASP A 180 4.34 6.26 -5.32
C ASP A 180 3.80 5.51 -4.10
N LEU A 181 4.14 4.23 -3.98
CA LEU A 181 3.86 3.43 -2.78
C LEU A 181 5.03 3.57 -1.82
N THR A 182 4.76 4.02 -0.60
CA THR A 182 5.79 4.17 0.44
C THR A 182 5.59 3.15 1.55
N LEU A 183 6.59 2.29 1.75
CA LEU A 183 6.65 1.31 2.82
C LEU A 183 7.52 1.89 3.94
N VAL A 184 6.95 2.16 5.11
CA VAL A 184 7.65 2.78 6.24
C VAL A 184 7.88 1.74 7.33
N LEU A 185 9.15 1.37 7.52
CA LEU A 185 9.59 0.41 8.54
C LEU A 185 10.06 1.12 9.81
N TRP A 186 9.86 0.48 10.95
CA TRP A 186 10.49 0.83 12.21
C TRP A 186 11.84 0.13 12.29
N ASP A 187 12.88 0.92 12.55
CA ASP A 187 14.25 0.40 12.58
C ASP A 187 14.86 0.71 13.95
N ASP A 188 15.11 -0.35 14.71
CA ASP A 188 15.97 -0.33 15.89
C ASP A 188 16.94 -1.51 15.75
N ASP A 189 18.19 -1.16 15.45
CA ASP A 189 19.42 -1.98 15.37
C ASP A 189 19.90 -2.64 14.06
N VAL A 190 21.24 -2.58 13.90
CA VAL A 190 22.04 -3.09 12.77
C VAL A 190 22.05 -4.63 12.67
N ALA A 191 21.60 -5.30 13.73
CA ALA A 191 21.51 -6.76 13.84
C ALA A 191 20.09 -7.32 13.56
N ASP A 192 19.22 -6.50 12.95
CA ASP A 192 17.85 -6.90 12.65
C ASP A 192 17.80 -8.11 11.69
N SER A 193 17.24 -9.22 12.19
CA SER A 193 17.04 -10.46 11.44
C SER A 193 16.13 -10.28 10.22
N ARG A 194 15.40 -9.17 10.12
CA ARG A 194 14.52 -8.83 8.98
C ARG A 194 15.26 -8.27 7.78
N ARG A 195 16.54 -7.88 7.92
CA ARG A 195 17.31 -7.27 6.82
C ARG A 195 17.38 -8.13 5.55
N PRO A 196 17.62 -9.46 5.60
CA PRO A 196 17.58 -10.30 4.41
C PRO A 196 16.22 -10.26 3.71
N LEU A 197 15.13 -10.33 4.47
CA LEU A 197 13.78 -10.25 3.91
C LEU A 197 13.50 -8.86 3.30
N CYS A 198 14.04 -7.78 3.88
CA CYS A 198 13.92 -6.44 3.30
C CYS A 198 14.61 -6.31 1.93
N GLU A 199 15.77 -6.96 1.74
CA GLU A 199 16.45 -7.00 0.44
C GLU A 199 15.69 -7.88 -0.56
N LEU A 200 15.23 -9.07 -0.15
CA LEU A 200 14.36 -9.92 -0.98
C LEU A 200 13.07 -9.21 -1.39
N THR A 201 12.49 -8.41 -0.49
CA THR A 201 11.31 -7.60 -0.78
C THR A 201 11.61 -6.52 -1.81
N ARG A 202 12.80 -5.89 -1.77
CA ARG A 202 13.23 -4.93 -2.82
C ARG A 202 13.27 -5.63 -4.17
N ASP A 203 13.95 -6.77 -4.24
CA ASP A 203 14.11 -7.51 -5.49
C ASP A 203 12.74 -7.96 -6.03
N LEU A 204 11.82 -8.37 -5.15
CA LEU A 204 10.46 -8.72 -5.52
C LEU A 204 9.69 -7.50 -6.03
N ALA A 205 9.81 -6.35 -5.35
CA ALA A 205 9.19 -5.10 -5.78
C ALA A 205 9.67 -4.67 -7.18
N GLU A 206 10.97 -4.80 -7.45
CA GLU A 206 11.57 -4.50 -8.76
C GLU A 206 11.04 -5.42 -9.86
N VAL A 207 11.03 -6.73 -9.61
CA VAL A 207 10.51 -7.73 -10.55
C VAL A 207 9.02 -7.52 -10.80
N LEU A 208 8.21 -7.33 -9.77
CA LEU A 208 6.77 -7.07 -9.91
C LEU A 208 6.51 -5.80 -10.69
N LYS A 209 7.17 -4.69 -10.35
CA LYS A 209 7.02 -3.41 -11.07
C LYS A 209 7.37 -3.55 -12.55
N THR A 210 8.52 -4.12 -12.86
CA THR A 210 8.96 -4.34 -14.25
C THR A 210 7.97 -5.22 -15.03
N THR A 211 7.47 -6.27 -14.39
CA THR A 211 6.53 -7.20 -15.04
C THR A 211 5.15 -6.58 -15.24
N LEU A 212 4.67 -5.80 -14.27
CA LEU A 212 3.40 -5.06 -14.35
C LEU A 212 3.46 -3.95 -15.42
N GLU A 213 4.56 -3.20 -15.50
CA GLU A 213 4.79 -2.19 -16.55
C GLU A 213 4.78 -2.81 -17.95
N ALA A 214 5.22 -4.06 -18.09
CA ALA A 214 5.22 -4.78 -19.36
C ALA A 214 3.86 -5.40 -19.73
N ASP A 215 2.94 -5.60 -18.77
CA ASP A 215 1.62 -6.19 -19.04
C ASP A 215 0.60 -5.11 -19.45
N PRO A 216 0.11 -5.10 -20.70
CA PRO A 216 -0.79 -4.05 -21.19
C PRO A 216 -2.17 -4.05 -20.52
N ARG A 217 -2.52 -5.10 -19.78
CA ARG A 217 -3.78 -5.18 -19.03
C ARG A 217 -3.69 -4.49 -17.67
N PHE A 218 -2.49 -4.24 -17.17
CA PHE A 218 -2.31 -3.52 -15.92
C PHE A 218 -2.34 -2.01 -16.18
N PRO A 219 -3.18 -1.24 -15.46
CA PRO A 219 -3.24 0.20 -15.65
C PRO A 219 -1.95 0.86 -15.13
N ALA A 220 -1.52 1.93 -15.78
CA ALA A 220 -0.30 2.67 -15.41
C ALA A 220 -0.50 3.55 -14.16
N ILE A 221 -0.92 2.94 -13.05
CA ILE A 221 -1.27 3.59 -11.78
C ILE A 221 -0.17 3.46 -10.71
N LEU A 222 0.87 2.67 -10.98
CA LEU A 222 2.04 2.51 -10.12
C LEU A 222 3.21 3.29 -10.73
N ASN A 223 3.83 4.17 -9.95
CA ASN A 223 5.02 4.92 -10.38
C ASN A 223 6.30 4.38 -9.72
N HIS A 224 6.39 4.42 -8.40
CA HIS A 224 7.51 3.84 -7.65
C HIS A 224 7.06 3.06 -6.43
N ILE A 225 7.92 2.15 -5.99
CA ILE A 225 7.82 1.53 -4.67
C ILE A 225 9.05 1.97 -3.87
N VAL A 226 8.83 2.66 -2.76
CA VAL A 226 9.88 3.27 -1.95
C VAL A 226 9.83 2.70 -0.55
N CYS A 227 10.95 2.19 -0.06
CA CYS A 227 11.10 1.77 1.32
C CYS A 227 11.86 2.82 2.12
N LEU A 228 11.25 3.21 3.23
CA LEU A 228 11.70 4.23 4.15
C LEU A 228 11.79 3.65 5.55
N ARG A 229 12.68 4.22 6.38
CA ARG A 229 12.83 3.87 7.79
C ARG A 229 12.50 5.05 8.67
N MET A 230 11.77 4.79 9.74
CA MET A 230 11.41 5.76 10.77
C MET A 230 12.07 5.37 12.09
N ASN A 231 12.55 6.38 12.84
CA ASN A 231 12.99 6.16 14.21
C ASN A 231 11.78 6.17 15.16
N GLN A 232 11.47 5.02 15.75
CA GLN A 232 10.32 4.84 16.64
C GLN A 232 10.42 5.66 17.93
N LYS A 233 11.63 5.93 18.43
CA LYS A 233 11.85 6.63 19.71
C LYS A 233 11.70 8.15 19.61
N ARG A 234 11.90 8.71 18.42
CA ARG A 234 11.83 10.16 18.18
C ARG A 234 11.53 10.43 16.71
N PHE A 235 10.26 10.57 16.38
CA PHE A 235 9.88 11.05 15.06
C PHE A 235 9.95 12.58 15.01
N ASP A 236 10.88 13.10 14.22
CA ASP A 236 11.09 14.54 13.98
C ASP A 236 10.67 14.94 12.55
N GLY A 237 9.80 14.15 11.92
CA GLY A 237 9.39 14.32 10.53
C GLY A 237 10.46 13.86 9.52
N ARG A 238 11.48 13.12 9.96
CA ARG A 238 12.53 12.59 9.07
C ARG A 238 12.42 11.09 8.90
N LEU A 239 12.51 10.66 7.65
CA LEU A 239 12.53 9.27 7.23
C LEU A 239 13.88 8.99 6.58
N ARG A 240 14.45 7.83 6.79
CA ARG A 240 15.70 7.43 6.15
C ARG A 240 15.39 6.63 4.90
N PHE A 241 16.03 6.97 3.80
CA PHE A 241 15.94 6.21 2.57
C PHE A 241 16.56 4.82 2.74
N VAL A 242 15.89 3.78 2.24
CA VAL A 242 16.42 2.41 2.15
C VAL A 242 16.63 2.02 0.70
N TRP A 243 15.55 1.99 -0.07
CA TRP A 243 15.57 1.65 -1.50
C TRP A 243 14.35 2.25 -2.21
N ARG A 244 14.45 2.37 -3.53
CA ARG A 244 13.38 2.80 -4.45
C ARG A 244 13.53 2.02 -5.75
N VAL A 245 12.41 1.52 -6.27
CA VAL A 245 12.31 0.78 -7.53
C VAL A 245 11.23 1.37 -8.43
#